data_AF-A0A5R9DTS0-F1
#
_entry.id   AF-A0A5R9DTS0-F1
#
_cell.length_a   1.000
_cell.length_b   1.000
_cell.length_c   1.000
_cell.angle_alpha   90.00
_cell.angle_beta   90.00
_cell.angle_gamma   90.00
#
_symmetry.space_group_name_H-M   'P 1'
#
loop_
_entity.id
_entity.type
_entity.pdbx_description
1 polymer ?
#
loop_
_entity_poly.entity_id
_entity_poly.type
_entity_poly.pdbx_seq_one_letter_code
_entity_poly.pdbx_strand_id
1 'polypeptide(L)'
;MLTQLFKETGRMFSLLFRQHRLNIFLWLVGIVGLTISVAYVYPMIYENQSDLVGLGITMQNPAMTAMLGPAQSPSDYTAAIAFAGEMLLFTAIGMAVMNILLVSTTTRLDEEEGRLELVQSLPVGKLSYTTASTLLMLILNGVITIVIAVGLGVMDNADFTWEASLLYGAVLGSTGLFFSGATIVAAQLSETTRGTRGIAFTVLILSYLIRAVGDVSNETLSLFSPLGWTVRTEVFATNEWWPIIGLAVGSVILIGVGFILNRRRDIFQGLLPQRPGRKNASWFLKTLPGFVWSQEKVKLISWALGIFLIAAAFGAILGDLEMYFADMDILQAFLPNLDTATLTEEFTRLLFAIMSLFTGIPAVTMITSLKHEEDIGRLENIYSRSVSRTKLLLTYYCIGLVFIAIMQLLMAIGIYYPASLVMDEPLSLVTFVEMALLYVPSIWFLLSLATFILGFIPKVMQLIWLYLTFSFIVSYLGELMEFPEWLNNLSVFYHTPVEFDGFPLLVIIVVAIVLSALGFIGYNRRDLKN
;
A
#
# COMPACT_ATOMS: atom_id res chain seq x y z
N MET A 1 -39.61 -10.66 17.07
CA MET A 1 -38.51 -9.97 17.81
C MET A 1 -37.23 -9.91 16.98
N LEU A 2 -36.69 -11.03 16.46
CA LEU A 2 -35.48 -11.00 15.61
C LEU A 2 -35.66 -10.22 14.29
N THR A 3 -36.78 -10.39 13.60
CA THR A 3 -37.09 -9.66 12.34
C THR A 3 -37.12 -8.14 12.49
N GLN A 4 -37.44 -7.62 13.69
CA GLN A 4 -37.43 -6.19 13.96
C GLN A 4 -36.01 -5.61 13.99
N LEU A 5 -34.99 -6.42 14.33
CA LEU A 5 -33.59 -5.97 14.35
C LEU A 5 -33.05 -5.66 12.95
N PHE A 6 -33.65 -6.24 11.91
CA PHE A 6 -33.25 -6.13 10.50
C PHE A 6 -34.22 -5.30 9.67
N LYS A 7 -35.14 -4.57 10.31
CA LYS A 7 -36.14 -3.77 9.60
C LYS A 7 -35.45 -2.66 8.79
N GLU A 8 -35.94 -2.43 7.56
CA GLU A 8 -35.43 -1.43 6.60
C GLU A 8 -34.01 -1.68 6.04
N THR A 9 -33.43 -2.89 6.18
CA THR A 9 -32.10 -3.20 5.61
C THR A 9 -31.98 -2.89 4.12
N GLY A 10 -33.03 -3.15 3.31
CA GLY A 10 -33.00 -2.84 1.87
C GLY A 10 -32.86 -1.35 1.56
N ARG A 11 -33.48 -0.47 2.36
CA ARG A 11 -33.33 0.98 2.22
C ARG A 11 -31.94 1.43 2.67
N MET A 12 -31.43 0.87 3.76
CA MET A 12 -30.07 1.14 4.23
C MET A 12 -29.02 0.69 3.21
N PHE A 13 -29.23 -0.44 2.56
CA PHE A 13 -28.37 -0.91 1.47
C PHE A 13 -28.35 0.08 0.31
N SER A 14 -29.53 0.52 -0.17
CA SER A 14 -29.60 1.51 -1.24
C SER A 14 -28.95 2.84 -0.84
N LEU A 15 -29.04 3.25 0.42
CA LEU A 15 -28.40 4.46 0.93
C LEU A 15 -26.87 4.32 0.87
N LEU A 16 -26.32 3.28 1.49
CA LEU A 16 -24.89 3.00 1.53
C LEU A 16 -24.29 2.85 0.12
N PHE A 17 -24.99 2.13 -0.77
CA PHE A 17 -24.54 1.99 -2.15
C PHE A 17 -24.48 3.34 -2.86
N ARG A 18 -25.51 4.19 -2.76
CA ARG A 18 -25.51 5.51 -3.40
C ARG A 18 -24.42 6.43 -2.86
N GLN A 19 -24.16 6.36 -1.56
CA GLN A 19 -23.14 7.15 -0.88
C GLN A 19 -21.72 6.75 -1.30
N HIS A 20 -21.48 5.45 -1.52
CA HIS A 20 -20.13 4.92 -1.77
C HIS A 20 -19.91 4.39 -3.19
N ARG A 21 -20.86 4.57 -4.12
CA ARG A 21 -20.79 4.05 -5.50
C ARG A 21 -19.50 4.38 -6.25
N LEU A 22 -18.96 5.59 -6.06
CA LEU A 22 -17.72 6.00 -6.74
C LEU A 22 -16.53 5.20 -6.20
N ASN A 23 -16.41 5.09 -4.88
CA ASN A 23 -15.34 4.31 -4.27
C ASN A 23 -15.45 2.83 -4.64
N ILE A 24 -16.66 2.27 -4.65
CA ILE A 24 -16.93 0.89 -5.08
C ILE A 24 -16.51 0.70 -6.54
N PHE A 25 -16.89 1.62 -7.41
CA PHE A 25 -16.53 1.59 -8.83
C PHE A 25 -15.02 1.66 -9.04
N LEU A 26 -14.33 2.59 -8.34
CA LEU A 26 -12.87 2.73 -8.42
C LEU A 26 -12.14 1.47 -7.94
N TRP A 27 -12.60 0.85 -6.85
CA TRP A 27 -12.03 -0.41 -6.38
C TRP A 27 -12.27 -1.57 -7.34
N LEU A 28 -13.49 -1.68 -7.89
CA LEU A 28 -13.84 -2.70 -8.86
C LEU A 28 -12.97 -2.55 -10.10
N VAL A 29 -12.92 -1.37 -10.72
CA VAL A 29 -12.11 -1.12 -11.92
C VAL A 29 -10.62 -1.27 -11.63
N GLY A 30 -10.14 -0.79 -10.48
CA GLY A 30 -8.74 -0.89 -10.10
C GLY A 30 -8.27 -2.33 -9.92
N ILE A 31 -8.98 -3.13 -9.12
CA ILE A 31 -8.61 -4.53 -8.87
C ILE A 31 -8.80 -5.36 -10.14
N VAL A 32 -10.00 -5.35 -10.72
CA VAL A 32 -10.31 -6.16 -11.91
C VAL A 32 -9.44 -5.76 -13.09
N GLY A 33 -9.35 -4.45 -13.37
CA GLY A 33 -8.60 -3.93 -14.50
C GLY A 33 -7.12 -4.27 -14.40
N LEU A 34 -6.52 -4.10 -13.22
CA LEU A 34 -5.12 -4.45 -12.99
C LEU A 34 -4.91 -5.96 -13.12
N THR A 35 -5.71 -6.80 -12.47
CA THR A 35 -5.59 -8.26 -12.55
C THR A 35 -5.70 -8.78 -13.98
N ILE A 36 -6.71 -8.35 -14.74
CA ILE A 36 -6.93 -8.80 -16.12
C ILE A 36 -5.83 -8.25 -17.05
N SER A 37 -5.42 -6.99 -16.89
CA SER A 37 -4.36 -6.41 -17.73
C SER A 37 -3.04 -7.14 -17.54
N VAL A 38 -2.70 -7.47 -16.30
CA VAL A 38 -1.47 -8.20 -15.98
C VAL A 38 -1.55 -9.64 -16.54
N ALA A 39 -2.67 -10.35 -16.32
CA ALA A 39 -2.87 -11.69 -16.89
C ALA A 39 -2.76 -11.70 -18.42
N TYR A 40 -3.23 -10.64 -19.10
CA TYR A 40 -3.13 -10.51 -20.55
C TYR A 40 -1.67 -10.31 -21.02
N VAL A 41 -0.87 -9.61 -20.22
CA VAL A 41 0.52 -9.26 -20.58
C VAL A 41 1.50 -10.40 -20.32
N TYR A 42 1.27 -11.26 -19.31
CA TYR A 42 2.23 -12.32 -18.94
C TYR A 42 2.59 -13.27 -20.10
N PRO A 43 1.64 -13.78 -20.89
CA PRO A 43 1.97 -14.61 -22.06
C PRO A 43 2.78 -13.88 -23.14
N MET A 44 2.74 -12.55 -23.19
CA MET A 44 3.52 -11.74 -24.13
C MET A 44 4.95 -11.47 -23.62
N ILE A 45 5.17 -11.51 -22.30
CA ILE A 45 6.49 -11.33 -21.69
C ILE A 45 7.24 -12.67 -21.68
N TYR A 46 6.56 -13.75 -21.33
CA TYR A 46 7.15 -15.08 -21.16
C TYR A 46 6.76 -15.99 -22.34
N GLU A 47 7.33 -15.71 -23.52
CA GLU A 47 7.06 -16.49 -24.73
C GLU A 47 7.78 -17.86 -24.73
N ASN A 48 8.96 -17.94 -24.10
CA ASN A 48 9.77 -19.17 -24.09
C ASN A 48 9.66 -19.91 -22.75
N GLN A 49 9.67 -21.24 -22.82
CA GLN A 49 9.69 -22.10 -21.63
C GLN A 49 10.95 -21.87 -20.76
N SER A 50 12.09 -21.49 -21.37
CA SER A 50 13.31 -21.14 -20.65
C SER A 50 13.10 -19.98 -19.67
N ASP A 51 12.33 -18.98 -20.09
CA ASP A 51 12.12 -17.75 -19.32
C ASP A 51 11.21 -18.04 -18.11
N LEU A 52 10.22 -18.92 -18.29
CA LEU A 52 9.34 -19.42 -17.23
C LEU A 52 10.07 -20.31 -16.22
N VAL A 53 10.98 -21.18 -16.68
CA VAL A 53 11.83 -21.99 -15.79
C VAL A 53 12.74 -21.09 -14.96
N GLY A 54 13.37 -20.09 -15.60
CA GLY A 54 14.20 -19.09 -14.91
C GLY A 54 13.41 -18.36 -13.81
N LEU A 55 12.18 -17.94 -14.12
CA LEU A 55 11.28 -17.35 -13.11
C LEU A 55 10.98 -18.32 -11.97
N GLY A 56 10.68 -19.59 -12.28
CA GLY A 56 10.42 -20.62 -11.29
C GLY A 56 11.59 -20.81 -10.32
N ILE A 57 12.83 -20.75 -10.82
CA ILE A 57 14.05 -20.81 -9.99
C ILE A 57 14.12 -19.57 -9.08
N THR A 58 13.90 -18.36 -9.60
CA THR A 58 13.89 -17.14 -8.79
C THR A 58 12.84 -17.18 -7.68
N MET A 59 11.66 -17.77 -7.95
CA MET A 59 10.58 -17.88 -6.98
C MET A 59 10.91 -18.83 -5.81
N GLN A 60 11.87 -19.74 -5.99
CA GLN A 60 12.34 -20.62 -4.91
C GLN A 60 13.22 -19.91 -3.86
N ASN A 61 13.69 -18.68 -4.13
CA ASN A 61 14.41 -17.91 -3.14
C ASN A 61 13.55 -17.76 -1.87
N PRO A 62 14.10 -18.01 -0.65
CA PRO A 62 13.37 -17.84 0.61
C PRO A 62 12.71 -16.46 0.77
N ALA A 63 13.28 -15.39 0.24
CA ALA A 63 12.69 -14.06 0.21
C ALA A 63 11.44 -14.00 -0.68
N MET A 64 11.49 -14.59 -1.87
CA MET A 64 10.33 -14.68 -2.77
C MET A 64 9.24 -15.59 -2.19
N THR A 65 9.63 -16.71 -1.59
CA THR A 65 8.71 -17.58 -0.85
C THR A 65 8.06 -16.85 0.33
N ALA A 66 8.83 -16.06 1.09
CA ALA A 66 8.28 -15.23 2.15
C ALA A 66 7.33 -14.15 1.60
N MET A 67 7.62 -13.57 0.43
CA MET A 67 6.82 -12.48 -0.15
C MET A 67 5.52 -12.95 -0.80
N LEU A 68 5.60 -13.98 -1.64
CA LEU A 68 4.53 -14.40 -2.55
C LEU A 68 3.94 -15.75 -2.14
N GLY A 69 4.70 -16.54 -1.40
CA GLY A 69 4.36 -17.88 -0.95
C GLY A 69 5.14 -18.96 -1.70
N PRO A 70 4.93 -20.24 -1.37
CA PRO A 70 5.71 -21.33 -1.94
C PRO A 70 5.60 -21.43 -3.47
N ALA A 71 6.75 -21.50 -4.13
CA ALA A 71 6.85 -21.69 -5.57
C ALA A 71 6.49 -23.12 -5.99
N GLN A 72 5.98 -23.26 -7.20
CA GLN A 72 5.78 -24.56 -7.85
C GLN A 72 7.13 -25.12 -8.37
N SER A 73 7.13 -26.36 -8.86
CA SER A 73 8.32 -26.91 -9.53
C SER A 73 8.66 -26.06 -10.77
N PRO A 74 9.93 -25.60 -10.97
CA PRO A 74 10.30 -24.75 -12.10
C PRO A 74 9.98 -25.36 -13.47
N SER A 75 10.00 -26.69 -13.56
CA SER A 75 9.65 -27.44 -14.77
C SER A 75 8.19 -27.27 -15.22
N ASP A 76 7.31 -26.93 -14.27
CA ASP A 76 5.86 -26.97 -14.45
C ASP A 76 5.28 -25.56 -14.64
N TYR A 77 6.13 -24.52 -14.64
CA TYR A 77 5.69 -23.14 -14.81
C TYR A 77 5.09 -22.92 -16.21
N THR A 78 3.84 -22.47 -16.21
CA THR A 78 3.14 -21.88 -17.36
C THR A 78 2.97 -20.38 -17.13
N ALA A 79 2.57 -19.63 -18.16
CA ALA A 79 2.31 -18.20 -18.00
C ALA A 79 1.22 -17.92 -16.95
N ALA A 80 0.23 -18.81 -16.83
CA ALA A 80 -0.84 -18.71 -15.83
C ALA A 80 -0.34 -19.00 -14.40
N ILE A 81 0.56 -19.98 -14.22
CA ILE A 81 1.19 -20.27 -12.92
C ILE A 81 2.11 -19.12 -12.49
N ALA A 82 2.91 -18.57 -13.41
CA ALA A 82 3.71 -17.39 -13.16
C ALA A 82 2.85 -16.20 -12.72
N PHE A 83 1.77 -15.93 -13.47
CA PHE A 83 0.80 -14.90 -13.12
C PHE A 83 0.20 -15.11 -11.73
N ALA A 84 -0.29 -16.31 -11.41
CA ALA A 84 -0.90 -16.56 -10.12
C ALA A 84 0.11 -16.53 -8.97
N GLY A 85 1.31 -17.07 -9.16
CA GLY A 85 2.39 -17.07 -8.17
C GLY A 85 2.72 -15.65 -7.71
N GLU A 86 2.80 -14.69 -8.63
CA GLU A 86 3.08 -13.31 -8.27
C GLU A 86 1.81 -12.55 -7.85
N MET A 87 0.75 -12.60 -8.66
CA MET A 87 -0.37 -11.67 -8.52
C MET A 87 -1.42 -12.09 -7.50
N LEU A 88 -1.55 -13.38 -7.17
CA LEU A 88 -2.63 -13.87 -6.30
C LEU A 88 -2.58 -13.21 -4.92
N LEU A 89 -1.41 -13.21 -4.29
CA LEU A 89 -1.29 -12.66 -2.94
C LEU A 89 -1.36 -11.12 -2.94
N PHE A 90 -0.76 -10.44 -3.93
CA PHE A 90 -0.86 -8.99 -4.07
C PHE A 90 -2.31 -8.53 -4.23
N THR A 91 -3.07 -9.20 -5.10
CA THR A 91 -4.49 -8.89 -5.33
C THR A 91 -5.34 -9.28 -4.11
N ALA A 92 -5.02 -10.36 -3.41
CA ALA A 92 -5.69 -10.74 -2.15
C ALA A 92 -5.48 -9.70 -1.03
N ILE A 93 -4.28 -9.13 -0.92
CA ILE A 93 -4.01 -8.01 -0.01
C ILE A 93 -4.84 -6.79 -0.45
N GLY A 94 -4.88 -6.48 -1.74
CA GLY A 94 -5.74 -5.41 -2.29
C GLY A 94 -7.22 -5.60 -1.90
N MET A 95 -7.75 -6.82 -2.03
CA MET A 95 -9.09 -7.20 -1.62
C MET A 95 -9.31 -7.03 -0.11
N ALA A 96 -8.34 -7.42 0.71
CA ALA A 96 -8.39 -7.21 2.16
C ALA A 96 -8.42 -5.71 2.51
N VAL A 97 -7.53 -4.91 1.92
CA VAL A 97 -7.47 -3.45 2.14
C VAL A 97 -8.79 -2.78 1.71
N MET A 98 -9.32 -3.13 0.54
CA MET A 98 -10.62 -2.65 0.07
C MET A 98 -11.71 -2.91 1.10
N ASN A 99 -11.85 -4.16 1.55
CA ASN A 99 -12.88 -4.56 2.51
C ASN A 99 -12.70 -3.85 3.86
N ILE A 100 -11.46 -3.72 4.35
CA ILE A 100 -11.16 -2.98 5.60
C ILE A 100 -11.60 -1.52 5.49
N LEU A 101 -11.26 -0.86 4.38
CA LEU A 101 -11.59 0.56 4.19
C LEU A 101 -13.09 0.78 3.99
N LEU A 102 -13.74 -0.03 3.17
CA LEU A 102 -15.18 0.10 2.91
C LEU A 102 -15.99 -0.23 4.15
N VAL A 103 -15.72 -1.35 4.83
CA VAL A 103 -16.45 -1.72 6.06
C VAL A 103 -16.27 -0.67 7.13
N SER A 104 -15.04 -0.21 7.40
CA SER A 104 -14.80 0.83 8.43
C SER A 104 -15.52 2.14 8.10
N THR A 105 -15.68 2.46 6.81
CA THR A 105 -16.42 3.64 6.35
C THR A 105 -17.93 3.44 6.54
N THR A 106 -18.50 2.34 6.04
CA THR A 106 -19.94 2.03 6.12
C THR A 106 -20.40 1.51 7.49
N THR A 107 -19.58 1.66 8.53
CA THR A 107 -19.91 1.29 9.90
C THR A 107 -19.44 2.37 10.86
N ARG A 108 -18.17 2.34 11.27
CA ARG A 108 -17.66 3.21 12.33
C ARG A 108 -17.56 4.67 11.92
N LEU A 109 -17.27 4.98 10.66
CA LEU A 109 -17.19 6.38 10.21
C LEU A 109 -18.56 7.05 10.23
N ASP A 110 -19.58 6.40 9.67
CA ASP A 110 -20.95 6.96 9.70
C ASP A 110 -21.52 7.04 11.14
N GLU A 111 -21.04 6.19 12.04
CA GLU A 111 -21.30 6.33 13.47
C GLU A 111 -20.56 7.52 14.07
N GLU A 112 -19.25 7.66 13.87
CA GLU A 112 -18.41 8.75 14.39
C GLU A 112 -18.86 10.13 13.89
N GLU A 113 -19.36 10.22 12.66
CA GLU A 113 -19.92 11.44 12.07
C GLU A 113 -21.37 11.74 12.51
N GLY A 114 -21.97 10.90 13.37
CA GLY A 114 -23.33 11.09 13.89
C GLY A 114 -24.46 10.75 12.91
N ARG A 115 -24.15 10.26 11.72
CA ARG A 115 -25.16 9.87 10.71
C ARG A 115 -25.99 8.68 11.19
N LEU A 116 -25.35 7.73 11.88
CA LEU A 116 -26.04 6.55 12.39
C LEU A 116 -27.11 6.91 13.44
N GLU A 117 -26.88 7.94 14.27
CA GLU A 117 -27.85 8.42 15.25
C GLU A 117 -29.12 8.96 14.59
N LEU A 118 -28.95 9.78 13.53
CA LEU A 118 -30.07 10.28 12.73
C LEU A 118 -30.88 9.14 12.10
N VAL A 119 -30.21 8.11 11.57
CA VAL A 119 -30.87 6.94 10.99
C VAL A 119 -31.60 6.12 12.06
N GLN A 120 -31.00 5.94 13.24
CA GLN A 120 -31.61 5.18 14.34
C GLN A 120 -32.75 5.92 15.06
N SER A 121 -32.91 7.23 14.83
CA SER A 121 -34.11 7.97 15.28
C SER A 121 -35.38 7.59 14.51
N LEU A 122 -35.22 6.97 13.33
CA LEU A 122 -36.31 6.44 12.49
C LEU A 122 -36.66 5.00 12.90
N PRO A 123 -37.81 4.44 12.49
CA PRO A 123 -38.23 3.08 12.84
C PRO A 123 -37.43 1.99 12.08
N VAL A 124 -36.11 2.02 12.24
CA VAL A 124 -35.09 1.19 11.58
C VAL A 124 -34.51 0.21 12.60
N GLY A 125 -34.24 -1.02 12.17
CA GLY A 125 -33.72 -2.04 13.08
C GLY A 125 -32.27 -1.77 13.51
N LYS A 126 -31.90 -2.06 14.76
CA LYS A 126 -30.54 -1.84 15.30
C LYS A 126 -29.42 -2.48 14.46
N LEU A 127 -29.68 -3.66 13.89
CA LEU A 127 -28.70 -4.41 13.08
C LEU A 127 -28.83 -4.12 11.57
N SER A 128 -29.82 -3.34 11.15
CA SER A 128 -30.10 -3.11 9.73
C SER A 128 -28.93 -2.49 8.98
N TYR A 129 -28.21 -1.55 9.61
CA TYR A 129 -27.08 -0.82 9.05
C TYR A 129 -25.87 -1.73 8.82
N THR A 130 -25.47 -2.50 9.83
CA THR A 130 -24.39 -3.49 9.71
C THR A 130 -24.75 -4.60 8.73
N THR A 131 -26.03 -4.99 8.65
CA THR A 131 -26.51 -5.95 7.64
C THR A 131 -26.42 -5.39 6.24
N ALA A 132 -26.80 -4.14 6.04
CA ALA A 132 -26.68 -3.46 4.75
C ALA A 132 -25.21 -3.36 4.30
N SER A 133 -24.32 -3.00 5.21
CA SER A 133 -22.87 -2.99 4.98
C SER A 133 -22.33 -4.38 4.62
N THR A 134 -22.72 -5.41 5.38
CA THR A 134 -22.29 -6.81 5.11
C THR A 134 -22.80 -7.30 3.75
N LEU A 135 -24.06 -7.00 3.41
CA LEU A 135 -24.66 -7.36 2.12
C LEU A 135 -23.95 -6.64 0.96
N LEU A 136 -23.59 -5.38 1.16
CA LEU A 136 -22.81 -4.61 0.19
C LEU A 136 -21.44 -5.25 -0.07
N MET A 137 -20.74 -5.69 0.99
CA MET A 137 -19.47 -6.39 0.82
C MET A 137 -19.67 -7.76 0.14
N LEU A 138 -20.73 -8.50 0.50
CA LEU A 138 -21.05 -9.79 -0.14
C LEU A 138 -21.25 -9.64 -1.64
N ILE A 139 -22.06 -8.66 -2.06
CA ILE A 139 -22.33 -8.40 -3.47
C ILE A 139 -21.07 -7.91 -4.19
N LEU A 140 -20.32 -6.98 -3.58
CA LEU A 140 -19.09 -6.45 -4.20
C LEU A 140 -18.04 -7.54 -4.42
N ASN A 141 -17.73 -8.34 -3.40
CA ASN A 141 -16.76 -9.44 -3.54
C ASN A 141 -17.26 -10.48 -4.54
N GLY A 142 -18.57 -10.81 -4.53
CA GLY A 142 -19.16 -11.72 -5.51
C GLY A 142 -19.07 -11.22 -6.96
N VAL A 143 -19.31 -9.92 -7.19
CA VAL A 143 -19.16 -9.30 -8.51
C VAL A 143 -17.68 -9.34 -8.94
N ILE A 144 -16.74 -9.00 -8.07
CA ILE A 144 -15.31 -9.06 -8.38
C ILE A 144 -14.90 -10.50 -8.72
N THR A 145 -15.32 -11.49 -7.93
CA THR A 145 -15.10 -12.92 -8.21
C THR A 145 -15.59 -13.31 -9.59
N ILE A 146 -16.83 -12.97 -9.95
CA ILE A 146 -17.42 -13.35 -11.24
C ILE A 146 -16.69 -12.64 -12.39
N VAL A 147 -16.43 -11.33 -12.26
CA VAL A 147 -15.80 -10.55 -13.33
C VAL A 147 -14.36 -10.99 -13.57
N ILE A 148 -13.59 -11.30 -12.52
CA ILE A 148 -12.24 -11.86 -12.67
C ILE A 148 -12.29 -13.25 -13.29
N ALA A 149 -13.18 -14.13 -12.80
CA ALA A 149 -13.32 -15.48 -13.34
C ALA A 149 -13.68 -15.48 -14.83
N VAL A 150 -14.62 -14.62 -15.25
CA VAL A 150 -14.98 -14.45 -16.65
C VAL A 150 -13.85 -13.78 -17.43
N GLY A 151 -13.20 -12.76 -16.86
CA GLY A 151 -12.10 -12.05 -17.52
C GLY A 151 -10.92 -12.95 -17.85
N LEU A 152 -10.55 -13.84 -16.92
CA LEU A 152 -9.49 -14.82 -17.12
C LEU A 152 -9.95 -16.00 -18.00
N GLY A 153 -11.17 -16.51 -17.80
CA GLY A 153 -11.66 -17.67 -18.55
C GLY A 153 -11.97 -17.41 -20.03
N VAL A 154 -12.20 -16.16 -20.42
CA VAL A 154 -12.39 -15.77 -21.84
C VAL A 154 -11.05 -15.57 -22.56
N MET A 155 -9.92 -15.56 -21.85
CA MET A 155 -8.61 -15.49 -22.51
C MET A 155 -8.41 -16.73 -23.38
N ASP A 156 -8.19 -16.53 -24.68
CA ASP A 156 -7.99 -17.60 -25.66
C ASP A 156 -6.57 -18.16 -25.56
N ASN A 157 -6.23 -18.69 -24.38
CA ASN A 157 -4.94 -19.28 -24.06
C ASN A 157 -5.16 -20.61 -23.33
N ALA A 158 -4.44 -21.66 -23.75
CA ALA A 158 -4.53 -23.01 -23.20
C ALA A 158 -4.21 -23.06 -21.69
N ASP A 159 -3.43 -22.12 -21.18
CA ASP A 159 -3.00 -22.08 -19.77
C ASP A 159 -4.11 -21.60 -18.82
N PHE A 160 -5.06 -20.78 -19.30
CA PHE A 160 -6.11 -20.17 -18.48
C PHE A 160 -7.41 -20.98 -18.54
N THR A 161 -7.51 -22.01 -17.71
CA THR A 161 -8.74 -22.82 -17.65
C THR A 161 -9.88 -22.10 -16.91
N TRP A 162 -11.12 -22.40 -17.28
CA TRP A 162 -12.31 -21.84 -16.61
C TRP A 162 -12.42 -22.22 -15.14
N GLU A 163 -12.02 -23.44 -14.78
CA GLU A 163 -12.01 -23.91 -13.39
C GLU A 163 -11.03 -23.09 -12.54
N ALA A 164 -9.77 -22.99 -12.98
CA ALA A 164 -8.74 -22.23 -12.28
C ALA A 164 -9.07 -20.73 -12.22
N SER A 165 -9.67 -20.19 -13.28
CA SER A 165 -10.15 -18.80 -13.31
C SER A 165 -11.25 -18.55 -12.28
N LEU A 166 -12.19 -19.49 -12.11
CA LEU A 166 -13.22 -19.42 -11.07
C LEU A 166 -12.61 -19.55 -9.68
N LEU A 167 -11.65 -20.46 -9.49
CA LEU A 167 -10.92 -20.64 -8.25
C LEU A 167 -10.17 -19.35 -7.85
N TYR A 168 -9.46 -18.72 -8.81
CA TYR A 168 -8.77 -17.44 -8.62
C TYR A 168 -9.72 -16.36 -8.13
N GLY A 169 -10.85 -16.16 -8.81
CA GLY A 169 -11.86 -15.19 -8.39
C GLY A 169 -12.46 -15.52 -7.02
N ALA A 170 -12.74 -16.80 -6.75
CA ALA A 170 -13.41 -17.25 -5.53
C ALA A 170 -12.52 -17.12 -4.30
N VAL A 171 -11.22 -17.42 -4.41
CA VAL A 171 -10.27 -17.24 -3.30
C VAL A 171 -10.10 -15.75 -2.97
N LEU A 172 -10.01 -14.87 -3.98
CA LEU A 172 -9.95 -13.41 -3.76
C LEU A 172 -11.20 -12.86 -3.05
N GLY A 173 -12.38 -13.26 -3.52
CA GLY A 173 -13.65 -12.87 -2.91
C GLY A 173 -13.77 -13.38 -1.47
N SER A 174 -13.38 -14.62 -1.22
CA SER A 174 -13.44 -15.23 0.12
C SER A 174 -12.45 -14.58 1.10
N THR A 175 -11.23 -14.26 0.65
CA THR A 175 -10.25 -13.50 1.44
C THR A 175 -10.77 -12.11 1.76
N GLY A 176 -11.36 -11.41 0.79
CA GLY A 176 -12.01 -10.12 1.01
C GLY A 176 -13.12 -10.19 2.08
N LEU A 177 -13.98 -11.21 2.00
CA LEU A 177 -15.05 -11.43 2.99
C LEU A 177 -14.53 -11.77 4.38
N PHE A 178 -13.44 -12.53 4.49
CA PHE A 178 -12.78 -12.81 5.76
C PHE A 178 -12.34 -11.50 6.44
N PHE A 179 -11.67 -10.61 5.72
CA PHE A 179 -11.23 -9.33 6.25
C PHE A 179 -12.37 -8.32 6.45
N SER A 180 -13.46 -8.41 5.68
CA SER A 180 -14.72 -7.73 5.98
C SER A 180 -15.24 -8.14 7.36
N GLY A 181 -15.35 -9.45 7.63
CA GLY A 181 -15.76 -9.98 8.93
C GLY A 181 -14.85 -9.52 10.08
N ALA A 182 -13.53 -9.60 9.88
CA ALA A 182 -12.55 -9.13 10.87
C ALA A 182 -12.73 -7.62 11.16
N THR A 183 -13.03 -6.82 10.13
CA THR A 183 -13.25 -5.38 10.27
C THR A 183 -14.58 -5.07 10.97
N ILE A 184 -15.64 -5.84 10.73
CA ILE A 184 -16.92 -5.69 11.45
C ILE A 184 -16.69 -5.93 12.95
N VAL A 185 -15.92 -6.97 13.32
CA VAL A 185 -15.52 -7.21 14.72
C VAL A 185 -14.74 -6.03 15.27
N ALA A 186 -13.71 -5.58 14.54
CA ALA A 186 -12.90 -4.42 14.93
C ALA A 186 -13.74 -3.14 15.14
N ALA A 187 -14.77 -2.93 14.31
CA ALA A 187 -15.69 -1.80 14.40
C ALA A 187 -16.54 -1.81 15.68
N GLN A 188 -16.78 -2.99 16.28
CA GLN A 188 -17.46 -3.09 17.58
C GLN A 188 -16.48 -2.95 18.74
N LEU A 189 -15.22 -3.31 18.55
CA LEU A 189 -14.18 -3.22 19.58
C LEU A 189 -13.70 -1.78 19.77
N SER A 190 -13.61 -0.98 18.70
CA SER A 190 -13.03 0.36 18.75
C SER A 190 -14.06 1.48 18.72
N GLU A 191 -13.72 2.58 19.40
CA GLU A 191 -14.53 3.80 19.39
C GLU A 191 -14.25 4.75 18.23
N THR A 192 -13.19 4.53 17.46
CA THR A 192 -12.84 5.46 16.37
C THR A 192 -12.66 4.68 15.09
N THR A 193 -12.91 5.34 13.96
CA THR A 193 -12.63 4.79 12.64
C THR A 193 -11.15 4.47 12.51
N ARG A 194 -10.28 5.33 13.08
CA ARG A 194 -8.83 5.13 13.12
C ARG A 194 -8.46 3.86 13.90
N GLY A 195 -9.05 3.64 15.08
CA GLY A 195 -8.79 2.44 15.88
C GLY A 195 -9.33 1.17 15.23
N THR A 196 -10.51 1.24 14.60
CA THR A 196 -11.10 0.15 13.81
C THR A 196 -10.16 -0.29 12.69
N ARG A 197 -9.72 0.66 11.85
CA ARG A 197 -8.75 0.41 10.78
C ARG A 197 -7.44 -0.12 11.35
N GLY A 198 -6.93 0.45 12.43
CA GLY A 198 -5.69 0.01 13.07
C GLY A 198 -5.73 -1.45 13.51
N ILE A 199 -6.81 -1.89 14.16
CA ILE A 199 -6.99 -3.30 14.55
C ILE A 199 -7.07 -4.18 13.31
N ALA A 200 -7.90 -3.82 12.31
CA ALA A 200 -8.09 -4.63 11.12
C ALA A 200 -6.81 -4.78 10.27
N PHE A 201 -6.05 -3.69 10.07
CA PHE A 201 -4.74 -3.75 9.40
C PHE A 201 -3.71 -4.52 10.22
N THR A 202 -3.77 -4.47 11.56
CA THR A 202 -2.90 -5.31 12.39
C THR A 202 -3.19 -6.79 12.16
N VAL A 203 -4.46 -7.18 12.08
CA VAL A 203 -4.85 -8.56 11.75
C VAL A 203 -4.33 -8.96 10.37
N LEU A 204 -4.43 -8.09 9.36
CA LEU A 204 -3.89 -8.33 8.02
C LEU A 204 -2.37 -8.51 8.02
N ILE A 205 -1.64 -7.58 8.65
CA ILE A 205 -0.17 -7.61 8.72
C ILE A 205 0.30 -8.85 9.49
N LEU A 206 -0.31 -9.17 10.63
CA LEU A 206 0.03 -10.38 11.38
C LEU A 206 -0.28 -11.65 10.59
N SER A 207 -1.41 -11.70 9.87
CA SER A 207 -1.73 -12.81 8.99
C SER A 207 -0.66 -12.98 7.92
N TYR A 208 -0.22 -11.88 7.30
CA TYR A 208 0.85 -11.92 6.30
C TYR A 208 2.18 -12.38 6.89
N LEU A 209 2.59 -11.85 8.06
CA LEU A 209 3.84 -12.22 8.71
C LEU A 209 3.85 -13.69 9.19
N ILE A 210 2.75 -14.16 9.78
CA ILE A 210 2.60 -15.56 10.20
C ILE A 210 2.71 -16.49 8.98
N ARG A 211 2.07 -16.10 7.87
CA ARG A 211 2.22 -16.82 6.59
C ARG A 211 3.67 -16.79 6.12
N ALA A 212 4.28 -15.61 5.95
CA ALA A 212 5.62 -15.46 5.40
C ALA A 212 6.67 -16.26 6.18
N VAL A 213 6.61 -16.20 7.53
CA VAL A 213 7.50 -17.01 8.38
C VAL A 213 7.16 -18.48 8.28
N GLY A 214 5.88 -18.85 8.24
CA GLY A 214 5.45 -20.24 8.13
C GLY A 214 5.87 -20.89 6.81
N ASP A 215 5.74 -20.19 5.69
CA ASP A 215 6.08 -20.70 4.36
C ASP A 215 7.59 -20.99 4.23
N VAL A 216 8.44 -20.23 4.92
CA VAL A 216 9.90 -20.44 4.91
C VAL A 216 10.35 -21.46 5.97
N SER A 217 9.74 -21.48 7.16
CA SER A 217 10.26 -22.24 8.29
C SER A 217 9.46 -23.48 8.67
N ASN A 218 8.13 -23.38 8.72
CA ASN A 218 7.26 -24.46 9.16
C ASN A 218 5.85 -24.28 8.59
N GLU A 219 5.49 -25.15 7.66
CA GLU A 219 4.24 -25.11 6.94
C GLU A 219 3.00 -25.08 7.86
N THR A 220 3.05 -25.76 9.01
CA THR A 220 1.93 -25.79 9.97
C THR A 220 1.62 -24.41 10.54
N LEU A 221 2.61 -23.53 10.66
CA LEU A 221 2.41 -22.16 11.13
C LEU A 221 1.62 -21.33 10.11
N SER A 222 1.88 -21.55 8.82
CA SER A 222 1.20 -20.85 7.73
C SER A 222 -0.29 -21.24 7.62
N LEU A 223 -0.67 -22.43 8.09
CA LEU A 223 -2.08 -22.85 8.20
C LEU A 223 -2.90 -22.04 9.21
N PHE A 224 -2.27 -21.33 10.15
CA PHE A 224 -2.99 -20.42 11.05
C PHE A 224 -3.31 -19.07 10.39
N SER A 225 -2.74 -18.79 9.22
CA SER A 225 -2.97 -17.55 8.49
C SER A 225 -4.07 -17.73 7.44
N PRO A 226 -5.09 -16.85 7.39
CA PRO A 226 -6.05 -16.82 6.29
C PRO A 226 -5.36 -16.55 4.93
N LEU A 227 -4.24 -15.80 4.93
CA LEU A 227 -3.46 -15.59 3.71
C LEU A 227 -2.64 -16.83 3.32
N GLY A 228 -2.26 -17.67 4.29
CA GLY A 228 -1.63 -18.97 4.00
C GLY A 228 -2.59 -19.94 3.32
N TRP A 229 -3.89 -19.88 3.65
CA TRP A 229 -4.92 -20.62 2.91
C TRP A 229 -5.07 -20.10 1.47
N THR A 230 -4.92 -18.80 1.25
CA THR A 230 -5.04 -18.21 -0.09
C THR A 230 -4.02 -18.81 -1.07
N VAL A 231 -2.75 -18.90 -0.67
CA VAL A 231 -1.68 -19.41 -1.55
C VAL A 231 -1.80 -20.93 -1.78
N ARG A 232 -2.29 -21.69 -0.79
CA ARG A 232 -2.50 -23.15 -0.89
C ARG A 232 -3.62 -23.59 -1.83
N THR A 233 -4.30 -22.65 -2.47
CA THR A 233 -5.22 -23.00 -3.57
C THR A 233 -4.46 -23.42 -4.82
N GLU A 234 -3.16 -23.11 -4.93
CA GLU A 234 -2.28 -23.51 -6.04
C GLU A 234 -2.96 -23.30 -7.40
N VAL A 235 -3.49 -22.10 -7.57
CA VAL A 235 -4.33 -21.74 -8.72
C VAL A 235 -3.53 -21.88 -10.03
N PHE A 236 -4.15 -22.49 -11.03
CA PHE A 236 -3.55 -22.89 -12.32
C PHE A 236 -2.51 -24.02 -12.24
N ALA A 237 -2.18 -24.51 -11.04
CA ALA A 237 -1.41 -25.75 -10.85
C ALA A 237 -2.36 -26.91 -10.48
N THR A 238 -2.52 -27.22 -9.20
CA THR A 238 -3.36 -28.35 -8.73
C THR A 238 -4.82 -27.96 -8.52
N ASN A 239 -5.12 -26.66 -8.37
CA ASN A 239 -6.48 -26.11 -8.18
C ASN A 239 -7.23 -26.65 -6.95
N GLU A 240 -6.64 -26.46 -5.77
CA GLU A 240 -7.22 -26.90 -4.50
C GLU A 240 -8.33 -25.97 -3.98
N TRP A 241 -9.55 -26.51 -3.81
CA TRP A 241 -10.74 -25.75 -3.41
C TRP A 241 -10.98 -25.67 -1.90
N TRP A 242 -10.38 -26.57 -1.11
CA TRP A 242 -10.61 -26.63 0.34
C TRP A 242 -10.29 -25.31 1.08
N PRO A 243 -9.28 -24.48 0.69
CA PRO A 243 -8.96 -23.26 1.42
C PRO A 243 -10.08 -22.20 1.34
N ILE A 244 -10.85 -22.20 0.25
CA ILE A 244 -12.04 -21.35 0.10
C ILE A 244 -13.06 -21.66 1.19
N ILE A 245 -13.29 -22.94 1.50
CA ILE A 245 -14.24 -23.35 2.53
C ILE A 245 -13.78 -22.81 3.89
N GLY A 246 -12.48 -22.90 4.20
CA GLY A 246 -11.90 -22.33 5.41
C GLY A 246 -12.11 -20.82 5.52
N LEU A 247 -11.81 -20.08 4.45
CA LEU A 247 -12.02 -18.63 4.38
C LEU A 247 -13.50 -18.25 4.51
N ALA A 248 -14.38 -18.96 3.82
CA ALA A 248 -15.83 -18.74 3.88
C ALA A 248 -16.37 -18.98 5.29
N VAL A 249 -16.02 -20.12 5.92
CA VAL A 249 -16.41 -20.42 7.31
C VAL A 249 -15.87 -19.39 8.27
N GLY A 250 -14.59 -19.01 8.14
CA GLY A 250 -13.97 -17.95 8.95
C GLY A 250 -14.70 -16.61 8.81
N SER A 251 -15.08 -16.23 7.59
CA SER A 251 -15.85 -15.01 7.32
C SER A 251 -17.22 -15.04 8.03
N VAL A 252 -17.95 -16.16 7.93
CA VAL A 252 -19.27 -16.34 8.57
C VAL A 252 -19.14 -16.24 10.10
N ILE A 253 -18.12 -16.86 10.68
CA ILE A 253 -17.85 -16.80 12.13
C ILE A 253 -17.56 -15.36 12.56
N LEU A 254 -16.64 -14.67 11.89
CA LEU A 254 -16.25 -13.30 12.23
C LEU A 254 -17.42 -12.33 12.07
N ILE A 255 -18.17 -12.42 10.98
CA ILE A 255 -19.39 -11.65 10.78
C ILE A 255 -20.37 -11.94 11.93
N GLY A 256 -20.66 -13.21 12.21
CA GLY A 256 -21.56 -13.62 13.30
C GLY A 256 -21.15 -13.04 14.67
N VAL A 257 -19.86 -13.11 15.00
CA VAL A 257 -19.29 -12.49 16.21
C VAL A 257 -19.54 -10.98 16.19
N GLY A 258 -19.24 -10.29 15.08
CA GLY A 258 -19.49 -8.87 14.91
C GLY A 258 -20.95 -8.47 15.15
N PHE A 259 -21.91 -9.27 14.67
CA PHE A 259 -23.33 -9.07 14.91
C PHE A 259 -23.72 -9.26 16.39
N ILE A 260 -23.16 -10.28 17.05
CA ILE A 260 -23.38 -10.52 18.48
C ILE A 260 -22.86 -9.35 19.32
N LEU A 261 -21.67 -8.83 18.99
CA LEU A 261 -21.06 -7.69 19.66
C LEU A 261 -21.88 -6.42 19.43
N ASN A 262 -22.28 -6.12 18.19
CA ASN A 262 -23.10 -4.94 17.87
C ASN A 262 -24.45 -4.95 18.61
N ARG A 263 -25.06 -6.13 18.77
CA ARG A 263 -26.31 -6.25 19.53
C ARG A 263 -26.16 -5.81 20.98
N ARG A 264 -25.04 -6.16 21.62
CA ARG A 264 -24.76 -5.89 23.04
C ARG A 264 -24.19 -4.49 23.31
N ARG A 265 -23.53 -3.90 22.32
CA ARG A 265 -22.85 -2.61 22.41
C ARG A 265 -23.84 -1.45 22.26
N ASP A 266 -23.62 -0.38 23.00
CA ASP A 266 -24.35 0.88 22.84
C ASP A 266 -23.75 1.73 21.72
N ILE A 267 -24.58 2.60 21.14
CA ILE A 267 -24.14 3.51 20.09
C ILE A 267 -23.04 4.44 20.63
N PHE A 268 -22.06 4.75 19.79
CA PHE A 268 -20.84 5.50 20.07
C PHE A 268 -19.83 4.84 21.02
N GLN A 269 -20.17 3.79 21.76
CA GLN A 269 -19.22 3.10 22.64
C GLN A 269 -18.47 1.97 21.93
N GLY A 270 -17.20 1.77 22.25
CA GLY A 270 -16.42 0.60 21.84
C GLY A 270 -16.28 -0.36 23.02
N LEU A 271 -16.10 -1.65 22.73
CA LEU A 271 -15.95 -2.65 23.80
C LEU A 271 -14.56 -2.66 24.44
N LEU A 272 -13.54 -2.12 23.76
CA LEU A 272 -12.23 -1.95 24.36
C LEU A 272 -12.18 -0.65 25.18
N PRO A 273 -11.71 -0.71 26.44
CA PRO A 273 -11.67 0.47 27.30
C PRO A 273 -10.73 1.53 26.74
N GLN A 274 -11.17 2.80 26.79
CA GLN A 274 -10.27 3.92 26.54
C GLN A 274 -9.14 3.92 27.58
N ARG A 275 -7.89 4.00 27.11
CA ARG A 275 -6.78 4.29 28.01
C ARG A 275 -6.89 5.77 28.42
N PRO A 276 -6.91 6.13 29.71
CA PRO A 276 -7.12 7.51 30.19
C PRO A 276 -5.98 8.49 29.84
N GLY A 277 -5.06 8.11 28.95
CA GLY A 277 -3.88 8.90 28.61
C GLY A 277 -2.93 9.08 29.80
N ARG A 278 -1.89 9.89 29.60
CA ARG A 278 -1.00 10.30 30.69
C ARG A 278 -1.60 11.53 31.36
N LYS A 279 -1.65 11.54 32.70
CA LYS A 279 -2.13 12.69 33.50
C LYS A 279 -1.33 13.98 33.23
N ASN A 280 -0.03 13.83 32.93
CA ASN A 280 0.86 14.95 32.67
C ASN A 280 1.42 14.89 31.25
N ALA A 281 1.37 16.01 30.52
CA ALA A 281 2.06 16.15 29.24
C ALA A 281 3.58 16.23 29.47
N SER A 282 4.35 15.51 28.65
CA SER A 282 5.81 15.63 28.65
C SER A 282 6.24 17.04 28.22
N TRP A 283 7.45 17.44 28.58
CA TRP A 283 8.01 18.74 28.18
C TRP A 283 7.99 18.92 26.65
N PHE A 284 8.26 17.85 25.89
CA PHE A 284 8.26 17.88 24.43
C PHE A 284 6.85 18.10 23.86
N LEU A 285 5.82 17.43 24.38
CA LEU A 285 4.42 17.61 23.97
C LEU A 285 3.88 19.02 24.21
N LYS A 286 4.49 19.78 25.12
CA LYS A 286 4.16 21.21 25.36
C LYS A 286 4.74 22.14 24.29
N THR A 287 5.62 21.64 23.42
CA THR A 287 6.19 22.40 22.31
C THR A 287 5.43 22.11 21.01
N LEU A 288 5.44 23.06 20.07
CA LEU A 288 4.80 22.86 18.77
C LEU A 288 5.42 21.68 17.97
N PRO A 289 6.75 21.52 17.89
CA PRO A 289 7.35 20.34 17.24
C PRO A 289 6.95 19.03 17.89
N GLY A 290 6.90 18.97 19.23
CA GLY A 290 6.49 17.75 19.91
C GLY A 290 5.01 17.44 19.78
N PHE A 291 4.16 18.46 19.66
CA PHE A 291 2.75 18.29 19.31
C PHE A 291 2.59 17.70 17.90
N VAL A 292 3.20 18.33 16.88
CA VAL A 292 3.15 17.85 15.48
C VAL A 292 3.71 16.43 15.36
N TRP A 293 4.86 16.18 15.99
CA TRP A 293 5.45 14.83 16.07
C TRP A 293 4.49 13.83 16.69
N SER A 294 3.79 14.19 17.77
CA SER A 294 2.87 13.25 18.42
C SER A 294 1.70 12.82 17.53
N GLN A 295 1.30 13.67 16.59
CA GLN A 295 0.25 13.39 15.60
C GLN A 295 0.77 12.54 14.44
N GLU A 296 1.94 12.90 13.89
CA GLU A 296 2.48 12.28 12.68
C GLU A 296 3.33 11.04 12.94
N LYS A 297 3.87 10.85 14.16
CA LYS A 297 4.82 9.75 14.48
C LYS A 297 4.33 8.37 14.05
N VAL A 298 3.04 8.07 14.20
CA VAL A 298 2.51 6.74 13.84
C VAL A 298 2.62 6.54 12.33
N LYS A 299 2.21 7.54 11.55
CA LYS A 299 2.29 7.52 10.08
C LYS A 299 3.75 7.41 9.62
N LEU A 300 4.62 8.21 10.20
CA LEU A 300 6.04 8.26 9.85
C LEU A 300 6.77 6.97 10.22
N ILE A 301 6.50 6.38 11.39
CA ILE A 301 7.08 5.09 11.80
C ILE A 301 6.55 3.97 10.90
N SER A 302 5.27 3.98 10.54
CA SER A 302 4.70 3.00 9.61
C SER A 302 5.37 3.05 8.23
N TRP A 303 5.62 4.25 7.68
CA TRP A 303 6.38 4.40 6.44
C TRP A 303 7.83 3.94 6.57
N ALA A 304 8.48 4.27 7.69
CA ALA A 304 9.87 3.87 7.95
C ALA A 304 10.00 2.35 7.98
N LEU A 305 9.08 1.68 8.68
CA LEU A 305 9.03 0.23 8.73
C LEU A 305 8.71 -0.38 7.36
N GLY A 306 7.73 0.18 6.63
CA GLY A 306 7.36 -0.32 5.30
C GLY A 306 8.50 -0.22 4.29
N ILE A 307 9.16 0.95 4.21
CA ILE A 307 10.32 1.17 3.34
C ILE A 307 11.46 0.24 3.73
N PHE A 308 11.79 0.12 5.02
CA PHE A 308 12.84 -0.78 5.48
C PHE A 308 12.56 -2.24 5.12
N LEU A 309 11.33 -2.73 5.32
CA LEU A 309 10.97 -4.12 5.03
C LEU A 309 10.98 -4.42 3.53
N ILE A 310 10.48 -3.51 2.68
CA ILE A 310 10.52 -3.66 1.22
C ILE A 310 11.97 -3.61 0.73
N ALA A 311 12.76 -2.66 1.22
CA ALA A 311 14.19 -2.55 0.94
C ALA A 311 14.94 -3.83 1.33
N ALA A 312 14.64 -4.40 2.49
CA ALA A 312 15.22 -5.66 2.95
C ALA A 312 14.84 -6.86 2.08
N ALA A 313 13.59 -6.92 1.62
CA ALA A 313 13.17 -7.94 0.70
C ALA A 313 13.94 -7.89 -0.63
N PHE A 314 14.11 -6.68 -1.19
CA PHE A 314 14.92 -6.49 -2.40
C PHE A 314 16.41 -6.80 -2.19
N GLY A 315 16.98 -6.39 -1.06
CA GLY A 315 18.36 -6.72 -0.71
C GLY A 315 18.62 -8.23 -0.63
N ALA A 316 17.65 -9.01 -0.16
CA ALA A 316 17.77 -10.47 -0.06
C ALA A 316 17.76 -11.19 -1.42
N ILE A 317 17.29 -10.51 -2.47
CA ILE A 317 17.25 -11.06 -3.85
C ILE A 317 18.58 -10.80 -4.57
N LEU A 318 19.38 -9.81 -4.16
CA LEU A 318 20.59 -9.40 -4.88
C LEU A 318 21.63 -10.52 -5.05
N GLY A 319 21.74 -11.48 -4.11
CA GLY A 319 22.70 -12.57 -4.23
C GLY A 319 22.35 -13.62 -5.31
N ASP A 320 21.07 -13.76 -5.67
CA ASP A 320 20.66 -14.70 -6.72
C ASP A 320 20.75 -14.08 -8.13
N LEU A 321 20.92 -12.77 -8.23
CA LEU A 321 21.04 -12.08 -9.52
C LEU A 321 22.31 -12.47 -10.27
N GLU A 322 23.40 -12.79 -9.57
CA GLU A 322 24.64 -13.25 -10.19
C GLU A 322 24.42 -14.59 -10.91
N MET A 323 23.67 -15.52 -10.31
CA MET A 323 23.28 -16.77 -10.94
C MET A 323 22.30 -16.55 -12.10
N TYR A 324 21.34 -15.64 -11.93
CA TYR A 324 20.35 -15.31 -12.96
C TYR A 324 20.99 -14.68 -14.22
N PHE A 325 21.96 -13.79 -14.04
CA PHE A 325 22.68 -13.16 -15.16
C PHE A 325 23.68 -14.11 -15.82
N ALA A 326 24.24 -15.07 -15.08
CA ALA A 326 25.13 -16.09 -15.63
C ALA A 326 24.40 -17.05 -16.61
N ASP A 327 23.11 -17.31 -16.40
CA ASP A 327 22.34 -18.28 -17.18
C ASP A 327 21.52 -17.66 -18.35
N MET A 328 21.47 -16.33 -18.48
CA MET A 328 20.71 -15.63 -19.54
C MET A 328 21.57 -15.36 -20.79
N ASP A 329 21.48 -16.24 -21.78
CA ASP A 329 22.17 -16.14 -23.10
C ASP A 329 21.95 -14.78 -23.80
N ILE A 330 20.80 -14.14 -23.60
CA ILE A 330 20.45 -12.85 -24.22
C ILE A 330 21.32 -11.71 -23.64
N LEU A 331 21.57 -11.69 -22.33
CA LEU A 331 22.41 -10.64 -21.72
C LEU A 331 23.89 -10.83 -22.07
N GLN A 332 24.35 -12.08 -22.17
CA GLN A 332 25.69 -12.39 -22.68
C GLN A 332 25.88 -12.01 -24.16
N ALA A 333 24.81 -12.08 -24.97
CA ALA A 333 24.84 -11.70 -26.38
C ALA A 333 24.86 -10.18 -26.61
N PHE A 334 24.26 -9.39 -25.72
CA PHE A 334 24.26 -7.92 -25.81
C PHE A 334 25.46 -7.26 -25.10
N LEU A 335 26.06 -7.90 -24.10
CA LEU A 335 27.11 -7.30 -23.26
C LEU A 335 28.25 -8.29 -22.93
N PRO A 336 29.03 -8.76 -23.93
CA PRO A 336 30.00 -9.86 -23.77
C PRO A 336 31.22 -9.59 -22.89
N ASN A 337 31.34 -8.40 -22.26
CA ASN A 337 32.54 -7.95 -21.54
C ASN A 337 32.28 -7.22 -20.20
N LEU A 338 31.05 -7.25 -19.65
CA LEU A 338 30.81 -6.65 -18.33
C LEU A 338 31.11 -7.67 -17.23
N ASP A 339 31.93 -7.26 -16.26
CA ASP A 339 32.15 -8.00 -15.03
C ASP A 339 30.79 -8.12 -14.30
N THR A 340 30.45 -9.30 -13.76
CA THR A 340 29.17 -9.53 -13.07
C THR A 340 28.96 -8.53 -11.93
N ALA A 341 30.05 -8.11 -11.27
CA ALA A 341 30.07 -7.05 -10.27
C ALA A 341 29.53 -5.71 -10.79
N THR A 342 29.79 -5.36 -12.06
CA THR A 342 29.31 -4.11 -12.68
C THR A 342 27.80 -4.16 -12.94
N LEU A 343 27.26 -5.32 -13.36
CA LEU A 343 25.82 -5.50 -13.56
C LEU A 343 25.04 -5.42 -12.25
N THR A 344 25.56 -6.04 -11.18
CA THR A 344 24.94 -5.95 -9.85
C THR A 344 24.94 -4.51 -9.32
N GLU A 345 26.00 -3.75 -9.59
CA GLU A 345 26.06 -2.33 -9.24
C GLU A 345 25.04 -1.49 -10.02
N GLU A 346 24.93 -1.66 -11.34
CA GLU A 346 23.94 -0.96 -12.17
C GLU A 346 22.51 -1.29 -11.77
N PHE A 347 22.21 -2.57 -11.53
CA PHE A 347 20.90 -3.00 -11.03
C PHE A 347 20.60 -2.39 -9.66
N THR A 348 21.59 -2.35 -8.76
CA THR A 348 21.44 -1.72 -7.46
C THR A 348 21.15 -0.21 -7.59
N ARG A 349 21.82 0.50 -8.51
CA ARG A 349 21.54 1.92 -8.80
C ARG A 349 20.12 2.14 -9.32
N LEU A 350 19.65 1.29 -10.23
CA LEU A 350 18.26 1.32 -10.72
C LEU A 350 17.28 1.10 -9.56
N LEU A 351 17.58 0.15 -8.66
CA LEU A 351 16.77 -0.14 -7.49
C LEU A 351 16.67 1.08 -6.56
N PHE A 352 17.78 1.78 -6.31
CA PHE A 352 17.79 3.03 -5.55
C PHE A 352 16.98 4.13 -6.24
N ALA A 353 17.03 4.25 -7.56
CA ALA A 353 16.24 5.22 -8.32
C ALA A 353 14.73 5.02 -8.10
N ILE A 354 14.27 3.77 -8.25
CA ILE A 354 12.86 3.41 -8.12
C ILE A 354 12.41 3.49 -6.66
N MET A 355 13.16 2.92 -5.72
CA MET A 355 12.81 2.92 -4.30
C MET A 355 12.81 4.32 -3.68
N SER A 356 13.67 5.22 -4.16
CA SER A 356 13.71 6.61 -3.70
C SER A 356 12.41 7.37 -3.97
N LEU A 357 11.70 7.07 -5.06
CA LEU A 357 10.40 7.67 -5.33
C LEU A 357 9.37 7.32 -4.25
N PHE A 358 9.38 6.09 -3.73
CA PHE A 358 8.50 5.67 -2.63
C PHE A 358 8.80 6.43 -1.33
N THR A 359 10.06 6.78 -1.08
CA THR A 359 10.44 7.63 0.06
C THR A 359 9.94 9.08 -0.07
N GLY A 360 9.57 9.52 -1.29
CA GLY A 360 8.93 10.80 -1.52
C GLY A 360 7.49 10.88 -0.99
N ILE A 361 6.82 9.74 -0.84
CA ILE A 361 5.46 9.66 -0.30
C ILE A 361 5.38 10.23 1.12
N PRO A 362 6.14 9.72 2.13
CA PRO A 362 6.08 10.27 3.48
C PRO A 362 6.44 11.77 3.53
N ALA A 363 7.37 12.24 2.68
CA ALA A 363 7.71 13.65 2.59
C ALA A 363 6.51 14.52 2.16
N VAL A 364 5.85 14.15 1.06
CA VAL A 364 4.63 14.82 0.59
C VAL A 364 3.51 14.73 1.63
N THR A 365 3.37 13.56 2.29
CA THR A 365 2.28 13.39 3.27
C THR A 365 2.35 14.40 4.41
N MET A 366 3.55 14.84 4.84
CA MET A 366 3.69 15.83 5.91
C MET A 366 2.98 17.16 5.59
N ILE A 367 3.05 17.63 4.35
CA ILE A 367 2.39 18.86 3.93
C ILE A 367 0.89 18.62 3.70
N THR A 368 0.51 17.46 3.16
CA THR A 368 -0.92 17.11 3.02
C THR A 368 -1.61 16.89 4.37
N SER A 369 -0.90 16.46 5.42
CA SER A 369 -1.42 16.37 6.79
C SER A 369 -1.81 17.74 7.31
N LEU A 370 -0.97 18.75 7.10
CA LEU A 370 -1.28 20.13 7.47
C LEU A 370 -2.51 20.65 6.70
N LYS A 371 -2.59 20.35 5.41
CA LYS A 371 -3.77 20.67 4.58
C LYS A 371 -5.05 20.01 5.09
N HIS A 372 -4.96 18.75 5.52
CA HIS A 372 -6.09 18.00 6.06
C HIS A 372 -6.59 18.57 7.40
N GLU A 373 -5.66 18.95 8.28
CA GLU A 373 -6.01 19.63 9.54
C GLU A 373 -6.64 21.01 9.30
N GLU A 374 -6.27 21.68 8.20
CA GLU A 374 -6.94 22.89 7.73
C GLU A 374 -8.38 22.59 7.25
N ASP A 375 -8.58 21.56 6.43
CA ASP A 375 -9.90 21.19 5.89
C ASP A 375 -10.93 20.79 6.95
N ILE A 376 -10.47 20.22 8.08
CA ILE A 376 -11.35 19.83 9.20
C ILE A 376 -11.56 21.01 10.19
N GLY A 377 -10.95 22.17 9.95
CA GLY A 377 -11.09 23.35 10.81
C GLY A 377 -10.34 23.27 12.14
N ARG A 378 -9.47 22.27 12.35
CA ARG A 378 -8.74 22.09 13.62
C ARG A 378 -7.66 23.16 13.84
N LEU A 379 -7.17 23.77 12.76
CA LEU A 379 -6.17 24.83 12.85
C LEU A 379 -6.69 26.11 13.52
N GLU A 380 -8.00 26.35 13.56
CA GLU A 380 -8.59 27.50 14.26
C GLU A 380 -8.23 27.50 15.76
N ASN A 381 -8.19 26.32 16.38
CA ASN A 381 -7.78 26.14 17.77
C ASN A 381 -6.29 26.44 18.01
N ILE A 382 -5.46 26.31 16.98
CA ILE A 382 -4.02 26.60 17.06
C ILE A 382 -3.78 28.09 16.82
N TYR A 383 -4.47 28.68 15.85
CA TYR A 383 -4.33 30.10 15.51
C TYR A 383 -5.00 31.06 16.49
N SER A 384 -5.88 30.56 17.37
CA SER A 384 -6.34 31.32 18.54
C SER A 384 -5.25 31.52 19.61
N ARG A 385 -4.13 30.78 19.52
CA ARG A 385 -2.95 30.95 20.38
C ARG A 385 -1.86 31.78 19.68
N SER A 386 -0.82 32.15 20.43
CA SER A 386 0.34 32.90 19.93
C SER A 386 1.30 32.06 19.06
N VAL A 387 0.75 31.31 18.09
CA VAL A 387 1.50 30.51 17.13
C VAL A 387 1.37 31.14 15.74
N SER A 388 2.49 31.61 15.18
CA SER A 388 2.49 32.17 13.83
C SER A 388 2.31 31.08 12.76
N ARG A 389 1.69 31.45 11.64
CA ARG A 389 1.52 30.58 10.46
C ARG A 389 2.85 30.04 9.94
N THR A 390 3.86 30.90 9.83
CA THR A 390 5.23 30.51 9.47
C THR A 390 5.79 29.44 10.40
N LYS A 391 5.64 29.60 11.72
CA LYS A 391 6.19 28.64 12.69
C LYS A 391 5.52 27.28 12.58
N LEU A 392 4.21 27.24 12.32
CA LEU A 392 3.48 26.01 12.09
C LEU A 392 3.98 25.31 10.82
N LEU A 393 3.98 26.00 9.67
CA LEU A 393 4.43 25.43 8.41
C LEU A 393 5.89 24.97 8.47
N LEU A 394 6.77 25.78 9.09
CA LEU A 394 8.18 25.45 9.27
C LEU A 394 8.37 24.19 10.11
N THR A 395 7.50 23.96 11.11
CA THR A 395 7.55 22.75 11.92
C THR A 395 7.25 21.51 11.08
N TYR A 396 6.18 21.51 10.28
CA TYR A 396 5.86 20.39 9.39
C TYR A 396 6.96 20.17 8.33
N TYR A 397 7.45 21.27 7.74
CA TYR A 397 8.48 21.25 6.71
C TYR A 397 9.82 20.71 7.23
N CYS A 398 10.30 21.18 8.38
CA CYS A 398 11.55 20.69 8.98
C CYS A 398 11.46 19.22 9.41
N ILE A 399 10.32 18.77 9.96
CA ILE A 399 10.13 17.34 10.27
C ILE A 399 10.14 16.54 8.96
N GLY A 400 9.48 17.02 7.91
CA GLY A 400 9.52 16.41 6.57
C GLY A 400 10.94 16.28 6.03
N LEU A 401 11.73 17.35 6.06
CA LEU A 401 13.14 17.37 5.63
C LEU A 401 14.00 16.33 6.36
N VAL A 402 13.91 16.28 7.69
CA VAL A 402 14.63 15.30 8.50
C VAL A 402 14.20 13.87 8.13
N PHE A 403 12.91 13.67 7.87
CA PHE A 403 12.39 12.37 7.49
C PHE A 403 12.84 11.89 6.10
N ILE A 404 13.07 12.79 5.15
CA ILE A 404 13.62 12.41 3.83
C ILE A 404 14.96 11.70 4.02
N ALA A 405 15.88 12.30 4.80
CA ALA A 405 17.18 11.72 5.07
C ALA A 405 17.07 10.39 5.83
N ILE A 406 16.21 10.32 6.87
CA ILE A 406 16.01 9.08 7.64
C ILE A 406 15.48 7.95 6.75
N MET A 407 14.51 8.23 5.87
CA MET A 407 13.93 7.21 4.99
C MET A 407 14.95 6.68 3.99
N GLN A 408 15.77 7.57 3.41
CA GLN A 408 16.84 7.18 2.50
C GLN A 408 17.90 6.31 3.19
N LEU A 409 18.31 6.69 4.40
CA LEU A 409 19.24 5.88 5.19
C LEU A 409 18.65 4.51 5.58
N LEU A 410 17.39 4.46 5.99
CA LEU A 410 16.71 3.20 6.31
C LEU A 410 16.57 2.31 5.08
N MET A 411 16.32 2.89 3.91
CA MET A 411 16.28 2.17 2.65
C MET A 411 17.66 1.60 2.29
N ALA A 412 18.72 2.41 2.39
CA ALA A 412 20.09 1.96 2.15
C ALA A 412 20.50 0.81 3.07
N ILE A 413 20.25 0.95 4.38
CA ILE A 413 20.53 -0.09 5.37
C ILE A 413 19.65 -1.31 5.13
N GLY A 414 18.38 -1.09 4.76
CA GLY A 414 17.42 -2.13 4.43
C GLY A 414 17.91 -3.01 3.29
N ILE A 415 18.40 -2.43 2.18
CA ILE A 415 18.93 -3.22 1.06
C ILE A 415 20.29 -3.84 1.43
N TYR A 416 21.21 -3.06 2.01
CA TYR A 416 22.57 -3.51 2.28
C TYR A 416 22.64 -4.69 3.24
N TYR A 417 21.86 -4.67 4.34
CA TYR A 417 22.02 -5.68 5.39
C TYR A 417 21.73 -7.10 4.89
N PRO A 418 20.60 -7.41 4.23
CA PRO A 418 20.38 -8.72 3.64
C PRO A 418 21.32 -9.01 2.47
N ALA A 419 21.63 -8.03 1.62
CA ALA A 419 22.56 -8.22 0.51
C ALA A 419 23.94 -8.70 1.00
N SER A 420 24.45 -8.10 2.07
CA SER A 420 25.73 -8.49 2.69
C SER A 420 25.75 -9.89 3.30
N LEU A 421 24.58 -10.53 3.47
CA LEU A 421 24.46 -11.89 3.99
C LEU A 421 24.35 -12.94 2.88
N VAL A 422 23.93 -12.54 1.68
CA VAL A 422 23.65 -13.46 0.56
C VAL A 422 24.70 -13.33 -0.56
N MET A 423 25.36 -12.18 -0.69
CA MET A 423 26.42 -11.96 -1.68
C MET A 423 27.81 -12.34 -1.15
N ASP A 424 28.63 -12.94 -2.01
CA ASP A 424 30.03 -13.28 -1.70
C ASP A 424 30.92 -12.02 -1.63
N GLU A 425 30.74 -11.08 -2.57
CA GLU A 425 31.46 -9.79 -2.61
C GLU A 425 30.51 -8.58 -2.65
N PRO A 426 29.88 -8.20 -1.51
CA PRO A 426 28.96 -7.08 -1.48
C PRO A 426 29.67 -5.73 -1.63
N LEU A 427 29.03 -4.79 -2.36
CA LEU A 427 29.47 -3.39 -2.38
C LEU A 427 29.50 -2.79 -0.97
N SER A 428 30.37 -1.82 -0.72
CA SER A 428 30.50 -1.22 0.61
C SER A 428 29.21 -0.49 1.05
N LEU A 429 28.90 -0.50 2.36
CA LEU A 429 27.79 0.26 2.94
C LEU A 429 27.80 1.74 2.51
N VAL A 430 29.00 2.31 2.38
CA VAL A 430 29.18 3.71 1.97
C VAL A 430 28.59 3.95 0.58
N THR A 431 28.84 3.03 -0.37
CA THR A 431 28.28 3.09 -1.72
C THR A 431 26.75 3.08 -1.70
N PHE A 432 26.12 2.19 -0.91
CA PHE A 432 24.65 2.15 -0.77
C PHE A 432 24.10 3.45 -0.18
N VAL A 433 24.79 4.02 0.82
CA VAL A 433 24.40 5.30 1.43
C VAL A 433 24.56 6.45 0.43
N GLU A 434 25.63 6.47 -0.36
CA GLU A 434 25.83 7.46 -1.42
C GLU A 434 24.74 7.40 -2.47
N MET A 435 24.42 6.19 -2.97
CA MET A 435 23.31 5.97 -3.92
C MET A 435 21.97 6.48 -3.38
N ALA A 436 21.69 6.27 -2.10
CA ALA A 436 20.48 6.77 -1.44
C ALA A 436 20.46 8.30 -1.30
N LEU A 437 21.57 8.89 -0.87
CA LEU A 437 21.65 10.32 -0.59
C LEU A 437 21.60 11.18 -1.87
N LEU A 438 21.98 10.63 -3.02
CA LEU A 438 21.84 11.30 -4.32
C LEU A 438 20.41 11.74 -4.63
N TYR A 439 19.39 11.00 -4.14
CA TYR A 439 17.99 11.31 -4.39
C TYR A 439 17.36 12.29 -3.38
N VAL A 440 18.07 12.65 -2.30
CA VAL A 440 17.56 13.58 -1.27
C VAL A 440 17.16 14.94 -1.86
N PRO A 441 17.94 15.58 -2.76
CA PRO A 441 17.53 16.83 -3.41
C PRO A 441 16.21 16.72 -4.19
N SER A 442 16.02 15.63 -4.93
CA SER A 442 14.82 15.41 -5.75
C SER A 442 13.58 15.18 -4.90
N ILE A 443 13.72 14.51 -3.75
CA ILE A 443 12.63 14.35 -2.79
C ILE A 443 12.37 15.65 -2.03
N TRP A 444 13.41 16.42 -1.73
CA TRP A 444 13.24 17.76 -1.17
C TRP A 444 12.47 18.67 -2.13
N PHE A 445 12.74 18.60 -3.43
CA PHE A 445 11.92 19.28 -4.44
C PHE A 445 10.44 18.91 -4.32
N LEU A 446 10.09 17.62 -4.16
CA LEU A 446 8.69 17.21 -3.95
C LEU A 446 8.05 17.84 -2.71
N LEU A 447 8.78 17.88 -1.59
CA LEU A 447 8.32 18.54 -0.36
C LEU A 447 8.11 20.04 -0.58
N SER A 448 9.02 20.70 -1.28
CA SER A 448 8.95 22.12 -1.61
C SER A 448 7.81 22.42 -2.60
N LEU A 449 7.58 21.57 -3.58
CA LEU A 449 6.46 21.67 -4.52
C LEU A 449 5.12 21.53 -3.80
N ALA A 450 5.00 20.54 -2.91
CA ALA A 450 3.81 20.41 -2.06
C ALA A 450 3.59 21.66 -1.20
N THR A 451 4.65 22.22 -0.63
CA THR A 451 4.61 23.46 0.16
C THR A 451 4.18 24.66 -0.68
N PHE A 452 4.66 24.75 -1.92
CA PHE A 452 4.24 25.77 -2.89
C PHE A 452 2.75 25.66 -3.23
N ILE A 453 2.27 24.46 -3.57
CA ILE A 453 0.87 24.21 -3.88
C ILE A 453 -0.02 24.54 -2.68
N LEU A 454 0.38 24.15 -1.46
CA LEU A 454 -0.34 24.51 -0.23
C LEU A 454 -0.46 26.03 -0.08
N GLY A 455 0.63 26.74 -0.32
CA GLY A 455 0.73 28.18 -0.14
C GLY A 455 -0.17 28.99 -1.09
N PHE A 456 -0.29 28.60 -2.36
CA PHE A 456 -1.02 29.37 -3.36
C PHE A 456 -2.36 28.78 -3.78
N ILE A 457 -2.42 27.47 -4.03
CA ILE A 457 -3.59 26.81 -4.63
C ILE A 457 -3.89 25.51 -3.86
N PRO A 458 -4.26 25.60 -2.58
CA PRO A 458 -4.48 24.41 -1.74
C PRO A 458 -5.55 23.45 -2.27
N LYS A 459 -6.47 23.95 -3.10
CA LYS A 459 -7.54 23.17 -3.75
C LYS A 459 -7.00 22.09 -4.70
N VAL A 460 -5.83 22.32 -5.30
CA VAL A 460 -5.22 21.37 -6.23
C VAL A 460 -4.11 20.54 -5.58
N MET A 461 -4.06 20.49 -4.25
CA MET A 461 -3.06 19.69 -3.52
C MET A 461 -2.99 18.24 -4.01
N GLN A 462 -4.10 17.65 -4.45
CA GLN A 462 -4.12 16.30 -4.99
C GLN A 462 -3.26 16.10 -6.26
N LEU A 463 -2.97 17.16 -7.03
CA LEU A 463 -2.10 17.07 -8.22
C LEU A 463 -0.66 16.68 -7.88
N ILE A 464 -0.22 16.84 -6.62
CA ILE A 464 1.12 16.38 -6.21
C ILE A 464 1.29 14.87 -6.42
N TRP A 465 0.22 14.10 -6.25
CA TRP A 465 0.21 12.64 -6.44
C TRP A 465 0.30 12.28 -7.93
N LEU A 466 -0.31 13.08 -8.79
CA LEU A 466 -0.17 12.93 -10.24
C LEU A 466 1.28 13.20 -10.66
N TYR A 467 1.93 14.25 -10.12
CA TYR A 467 3.34 14.53 -10.38
C TYR A 467 4.27 13.41 -9.88
N LEU A 468 4.03 12.88 -8.67
CA LEU A 468 4.80 11.75 -8.14
C LEU A 468 4.63 10.49 -9.01
N THR A 469 3.41 10.19 -9.43
CA THR A 469 3.12 9.05 -10.32
C THR A 469 3.77 9.25 -11.70
N PHE A 470 3.68 10.45 -12.25
CA PHE A 470 4.36 10.84 -13.48
C PHE A 470 5.87 10.68 -13.37
N SER A 471 6.46 11.11 -12.25
CA SER A 471 7.90 10.99 -12.01
C SER A 471 8.34 9.52 -11.97
N PHE A 472 7.53 8.66 -11.36
CA PHE A 472 7.73 7.21 -11.37
C PHE A 472 7.67 6.63 -12.79
N ILE A 473 6.65 6.98 -13.57
CA ILE A 473 6.51 6.50 -14.95
C ILE A 473 7.71 6.93 -15.79
N VAL A 474 8.15 8.19 -15.68
CA VAL A 474 9.33 8.68 -16.42
C VAL A 474 10.60 7.97 -15.97
N SER A 475 10.84 7.81 -14.67
CA SER A 475 12.05 7.16 -14.17
C SER A 475 12.11 5.66 -14.45
N TYR A 476 10.97 4.98 -14.53
CA TYR A 476 10.92 3.52 -14.72
C TYR A 476 10.69 3.12 -16.18
N LEU A 477 9.78 3.81 -16.88
CA LEU A 477 9.35 3.47 -18.24
C LEU A 477 9.78 4.50 -19.28
N GLY A 478 10.42 5.61 -18.89
CA GLY A 478 10.69 6.72 -19.81
C GLY A 478 11.57 6.35 -21.00
N GLU A 479 12.59 5.53 -20.76
CA GLU A 479 13.45 4.99 -21.82
C GLU A 479 12.72 3.96 -22.67
N LEU A 480 11.96 3.05 -22.04
CA LEU A 480 11.20 2.00 -22.73
C LEU A 480 10.06 2.55 -23.61
N MET A 481 9.42 3.62 -23.18
CA MET A 481 8.29 4.27 -23.87
C MET A 481 8.74 5.34 -24.87
N GLU A 482 10.05 5.59 -24.97
CA GLU A 482 10.65 6.60 -25.85
C GLU A 482 9.93 7.97 -25.77
N PHE A 483 9.65 8.45 -24.55
CA PHE A 483 8.93 9.72 -24.40
C PHE A 483 9.69 10.89 -25.01
N PRO A 484 8.98 11.89 -25.57
CA PRO A 484 9.64 13.09 -26.09
C PRO A 484 10.39 13.82 -24.98
N GLU A 485 11.58 14.35 -25.28
CA GLU A 485 12.50 14.92 -24.27
C GLU A 485 11.86 15.97 -23.37
N TRP A 486 10.96 16.80 -23.87
CA TRP A 486 10.29 17.81 -23.07
C TRP A 486 9.46 17.19 -21.92
N LEU A 487 8.92 15.99 -22.12
CA LEU A 487 8.18 15.24 -21.12
C LEU A 487 9.13 14.68 -20.07
N ASN A 488 10.23 14.04 -20.48
CA ASN A 488 11.25 13.54 -19.55
C ASN A 488 11.84 14.67 -18.68
N ASN A 489 12.12 15.82 -19.30
CA ASN A 489 12.64 17.01 -18.62
C ASN A 489 11.71 17.60 -17.54
N LEU A 490 10.42 17.26 -17.52
CA LEU A 490 9.50 17.69 -16.47
C LEU A 490 9.69 16.93 -15.14
N SER A 491 10.26 15.73 -15.18
CA SER A 491 10.52 14.93 -13.98
C SER A 491 11.80 15.40 -13.30
N VAL A 492 11.72 15.84 -12.04
CA VAL A 492 12.92 16.17 -11.25
C VAL A 492 13.84 14.96 -11.08
N PHE A 493 13.28 13.74 -11.05
CA PHE A 493 14.05 12.51 -10.90
C PHE A 493 14.87 12.19 -12.15
N TYR A 494 14.42 12.63 -13.34
CA TYR A 494 15.18 12.50 -14.59
C TYR A 494 16.50 13.30 -14.56
N HIS A 495 16.53 14.41 -13.81
CA HIS A 495 17.73 15.25 -13.63
C HIS A 495 18.64 14.78 -12.49
N THR A 496 18.29 13.69 -11.79
CA THR A 496 19.13 13.15 -10.73
C THR A 496 20.24 12.33 -11.38
N PRO A 497 21.52 12.68 -11.20
CA PRO A 497 22.60 11.99 -11.88
C PRO A 497 22.79 10.60 -11.24
N VAL A 498 23.12 9.62 -12.08
CA VAL A 498 23.40 8.24 -11.65
C VAL A 498 24.70 8.16 -10.85
N GLU A 499 25.68 8.99 -11.22
CA GLU A 499 26.91 9.24 -10.47
C GLU A 499 26.90 10.63 -9.84
N PHE A 500 27.82 10.90 -8.91
CA PHE A 500 27.88 12.20 -8.28
C PHE A 500 28.29 13.30 -9.28
N ASP A 501 27.31 14.09 -9.72
CA ASP A 501 27.51 15.35 -10.41
C ASP A 501 26.89 16.49 -9.57
N GLY A 502 27.75 17.40 -9.10
CA GLY A 502 27.33 18.50 -8.24
C GLY A 502 26.45 19.52 -8.95
N PHE A 503 26.56 19.70 -10.27
CA PHE A 503 25.85 20.77 -10.97
C PHE A 503 24.33 20.51 -11.07
N PRO A 504 23.84 19.36 -11.56
CA PRO A 504 22.41 19.04 -11.58
C PRO A 504 21.79 19.07 -10.18
N LEU A 505 22.47 18.50 -9.18
CA LEU A 505 22.01 18.49 -7.79
C LEU A 505 21.87 19.90 -7.22
N LEU A 506 22.82 20.79 -7.51
CA LEU A 506 22.77 22.19 -7.09
C LEU A 506 21.57 22.92 -7.70
N VAL A 507 21.28 22.68 -8.99
CA VAL A 507 20.10 23.26 -9.65
C VAL A 507 18.81 22.81 -8.96
N ILE A 508 18.67 21.51 -8.68
CA ILE A 508 17.50 20.95 -7.98
C ILE A 508 17.34 21.59 -6.59
N ILE A 509 18.42 21.72 -5.83
CA ILE A 509 18.43 22.35 -4.50
C ILE A 509 17.99 23.81 -4.59
N VAL A 510 18.53 24.59 -5.53
CA VAL A 510 18.17 26.00 -5.70
C VAL A 510 16.69 26.14 -6.03
N VAL A 511 16.16 25.31 -6.93
CA VAL A 511 14.73 25.33 -7.28
C VAL A 511 13.87 24.92 -6.07
N ALA A 512 14.28 23.91 -5.31
CA ALA A 512 13.60 23.49 -4.09
C ALA A 512 13.55 24.63 -3.04
N ILE A 513 14.64 25.39 -2.88
CA ILE A 513 14.70 26.56 -1.99
C ILE A 513 13.71 27.63 -2.48
N VAL A 514 13.72 27.98 -3.76
CA VAL A 514 12.81 28.99 -4.34
C VAL A 514 11.35 28.58 -4.15
N LEU A 515 10.99 27.34 -4.47
CA LEU A 515 9.63 26.82 -4.30
C LEU A 515 9.18 26.86 -2.84
N SER A 516 10.07 26.45 -1.92
CA SER A 516 9.77 26.52 -0.49
C SER A 516 9.50 27.96 -0.04
N ALA A 517 10.38 28.91 -0.39
CA ALA A 517 10.26 30.31 -0.02
C ALA A 517 8.95 30.92 -0.55
N LEU A 518 8.62 30.65 -1.82
CA LEU A 518 7.34 31.05 -2.41
C LEU A 518 6.16 30.43 -1.67
N GLY A 519 6.22 29.13 -1.35
CA GLY A 519 5.17 28.44 -0.59
C GLY A 519 4.94 29.04 0.80
N PHE A 520 6.01 29.40 1.53
CA PHE A 520 5.91 30.11 2.81
C PHE A 520 5.27 31.50 2.66
N ILE A 521 5.63 32.25 1.61
CA ILE A 521 5.03 33.56 1.33
C ILE A 521 3.54 33.41 1.02
N GLY A 522 3.16 32.46 0.15
CA GLY A 522 1.78 32.18 -0.20
C GLY A 522 0.95 31.77 1.02
N TYR A 523 1.47 30.84 1.83
CA TYR A 523 0.80 30.34 3.04
C TYR A 523 0.50 31.44 4.05
N ASN A 524 1.40 32.42 4.18
CA ASN A 524 1.21 33.56 5.08
C ASN A 524 0.23 34.60 4.53
N ARG A 525 0.14 34.77 3.21
CA ARG A 525 -0.73 35.75 2.56
C ARG A 525 -2.15 35.25 2.30
N ARG A 526 -2.37 33.93 2.17
CA ARG A 526 -3.70 33.37 1.89
C ARG A 526 -4.63 33.50 3.10
N ASP A 527 -5.91 33.73 2.84
CA ASP A 527 -6.94 33.61 3.87
C ASP A 527 -7.21 32.14 4.21
N LEU A 528 -7.51 31.87 5.48
CA LEU A 528 -8.09 30.59 5.88
C LEU A 528 -9.54 30.63 5.42
N LYS A 529 -9.83 30.04 4.27
CA LYS A 529 -11.21 29.86 3.80
C LYS A 529 -11.64 28.45 4.14
N ASN A 530 -12.73 28.35 4.90
CA ASN A 530 -13.53 27.14 5.02
C ASN A 530 -14.09 26.74 3.65
#